data_AF-A0A2A5KKU4-F1
#
_entry.id   AF-A0A2A5KKU4-F1
#
_cell.length_a   1.000
_cell.length_b   1.000
_cell.length_c   1.000
_cell.angle_alpha   90.00
_cell.angle_beta   90.00
_cell.angle_gamma   90.00
#
_symmetry.space_group_name_H-M   'P 1'
#
loop_
_entity.id
_entity.type
_entity.pdbx_description
1 polymer ?
#
loop_
_entity_poly.entity_id
_entity_poly.type
_entity_poly.pdbx_seq_one_letter_code
_entity_poly.pdbx_strand_id
1 'polypeptide(L)'
;MNDILPGVSLSEDEKDILRSWRQGDYTLDAREFPMVFVNEHGSMDVAWEDVEGWVVLTQTCDIVNFVEGRDLVAVAPLVKAKPGLMQAVAKGTTPAAAQIENSPGENLVVDLTKLCVVQKKALAGMRRGIGFNSDETRCTFAQTLERRYGRFAFPDALSDGPVIAIRNQSKDKHKKNSDSGRVYRSLRCIRVSASPDFNTRGAEIQFLAVLDEEARLEATTTEIKKELDSVAASPKFNWPEEFERAVPLFRIVTPDSISAREWFTSQQIDLDFLSPLKDP
;
A
#
# COMPACT_ATOMS: atom_id res chain seq x y z
N MET A 1 -21.60 -4.40 -32.37
CA MET A 1 -22.24 -5.27 -31.37
C MET A 1 -21.42 -5.14 -30.10
N ASN A 2 -21.82 -4.23 -29.22
CA ASN A 2 -21.26 -4.15 -27.87
C ASN A 2 -22.05 -5.13 -27.02
N ASP A 3 -21.70 -6.41 -27.11
CA ASP A 3 -22.04 -7.35 -26.04
C ASP A 3 -21.11 -7.01 -24.87
N ILE A 4 -21.46 -5.92 -24.16
CA ILE A 4 -21.05 -5.75 -22.77
C ILE A 4 -21.50 -7.05 -22.10
N LEU A 5 -20.53 -7.82 -21.58
CA LEU A 5 -20.76 -9.12 -20.94
C LEU A 5 -22.13 -9.09 -20.23
N PRO A 6 -23.12 -9.89 -20.68
CA PRO A 6 -24.48 -9.79 -20.17
C PRO A 6 -24.43 -9.91 -18.65
N GLY A 7 -25.11 -8.99 -17.95
CA GLY A 7 -25.23 -9.05 -16.50
C GLY A 7 -25.71 -10.44 -16.11
N VAL A 8 -24.83 -11.22 -15.48
CA VAL A 8 -25.13 -12.63 -15.26
C VAL A 8 -25.93 -12.74 -13.98
N SER A 9 -27.22 -13.09 -14.10
CA SER A 9 -28.08 -13.30 -12.94
C SER A 9 -27.52 -14.43 -12.06
N LEU A 10 -27.33 -14.14 -10.78
CA LEU A 10 -26.91 -15.09 -9.76
C LEU A 10 -28.14 -15.81 -9.17
N SER A 11 -28.05 -17.13 -8.98
CA SER A 11 -29.02 -17.91 -8.20
C SER A 11 -28.92 -17.58 -6.70
N GLU A 12 -29.93 -17.94 -5.90
CA GLU A 12 -29.84 -17.75 -4.44
C GLU A 12 -28.72 -18.60 -3.82
N ASP A 13 -28.50 -19.83 -4.31
CA ASP A 13 -27.39 -20.68 -3.85
C ASP A 13 -26.02 -20.03 -4.15
N GLU A 14 -25.85 -19.44 -5.35
CA GLU A 14 -24.64 -18.70 -5.70
C GLU A 14 -24.43 -17.48 -4.80
N LYS A 15 -25.52 -16.77 -4.45
CA LYS A 15 -25.46 -15.64 -3.50
C LYS A 15 -25.09 -16.11 -2.10
N ASP A 16 -25.61 -17.23 -1.63
CA ASP A 16 -25.25 -17.81 -0.33
C ASP A 16 -23.78 -18.21 -0.25
N ILE A 17 -23.24 -18.80 -1.32
CA ILE A 17 -21.80 -19.07 -1.42
C ILE A 17 -21.00 -17.76 -1.33
N LEU A 18 -21.36 -16.74 -2.12
CA LEU A 18 -20.69 -15.44 -2.12
C LEU A 18 -20.78 -14.70 -0.78
N ARG A 19 -21.86 -14.89 -0.01
CA ARG A 19 -21.99 -14.39 1.36
C ARG A 19 -20.96 -14.96 2.33
N SER A 20 -20.33 -16.09 1.99
CA SER A 20 -19.24 -16.66 2.80
C SER A 20 -17.86 -16.09 2.46
N TRP A 21 -17.66 -15.61 1.22
CA TRP A 21 -16.38 -15.05 0.77
C TRP A 21 -16.03 -13.73 1.47
N ARG A 22 -14.75 -13.52 1.74
CA ARG A 22 -14.18 -12.32 2.37
C ARG A 22 -12.99 -11.82 1.56
N GLN A 23 -12.68 -10.53 1.72
CA GLN A 23 -11.41 -9.99 1.23
C GLN A 23 -10.24 -10.77 1.85
N GLY A 24 -9.30 -11.20 0.99
CA GLY A 24 -8.14 -11.99 1.39
C GLY A 24 -8.33 -13.50 1.34
N ASP A 25 -9.55 -14.00 1.12
CA ASP A 25 -9.78 -15.41 0.82
C ASP A 25 -9.19 -15.79 -0.54
N TYR A 26 -8.92 -17.07 -0.74
CA TYR A 26 -8.23 -17.57 -1.93
C TYR A 26 -8.93 -18.77 -2.56
N THR A 27 -8.53 -19.11 -3.78
CA THR A 27 -8.91 -20.35 -4.48
C THR A 27 -7.69 -20.96 -5.17
N LEU A 28 -7.65 -22.28 -5.25
CA LEU A 28 -6.65 -23.05 -6.00
C LEU A 28 -7.21 -23.67 -7.29
N ASP A 29 -8.48 -23.39 -7.59
CA ASP A 29 -9.17 -23.92 -8.77
C ASP A 29 -8.75 -23.18 -10.05
N ALA A 30 -8.18 -21.99 -9.93
CA ALA A 30 -7.62 -21.21 -11.02
C ALA A 30 -6.09 -21.11 -10.89
N ARG A 31 -5.38 -21.67 -11.88
CA ARG A 31 -3.91 -21.77 -11.89
C ARG A 31 -3.23 -21.00 -13.02
N GLU A 32 -4.01 -20.22 -13.75
CA GLU A 32 -3.51 -19.36 -14.81
C GLU A 32 -3.98 -17.94 -14.51
N PHE A 33 -3.15 -16.94 -14.79
CA PHE A 33 -3.49 -15.53 -14.59
C PHE A 33 -3.30 -14.75 -15.90
N PRO A 34 -4.31 -14.00 -16.36
CA PRO A 34 -4.23 -13.30 -17.62
C PRO A 34 -3.32 -12.07 -17.51
N MET A 35 -2.47 -11.85 -18.50
CA MET A 35 -1.67 -10.64 -18.67
C MET A 35 -1.72 -10.16 -20.11
N VAL A 36 -1.93 -8.85 -20.27
CA VAL A 36 -1.80 -8.20 -21.57
C VAL A 36 -0.35 -7.75 -21.74
N PHE A 37 0.25 -8.07 -22.88
CA PHE A 37 1.63 -7.71 -23.20
C PHE A 37 1.76 -7.24 -24.65
N VAL A 38 2.90 -6.64 -24.99
CA VAL A 38 3.25 -6.28 -26.36
C VAL A 38 4.20 -7.36 -26.89
N ASN A 39 3.81 -8.04 -27.96
CA ASN A 39 4.63 -9.09 -28.56
C ASN A 39 5.78 -8.51 -29.41
N GLU A 40 6.60 -9.39 -29.98
CA GLU A 40 7.77 -9.02 -30.80
C GLU A 40 7.43 -8.18 -32.04
N HIS A 41 6.17 -8.21 -32.47
CA HIS A 41 5.66 -7.44 -33.61
C HIS A 41 5.07 -6.08 -33.21
N GLY A 42 5.14 -5.71 -31.93
CA GLY A 42 4.58 -4.46 -31.43
C GLY A 42 3.05 -4.47 -31.28
N SER A 43 2.40 -5.62 -31.43
CA SER A 43 0.94 -5.76 -31.24
C SER A 43 0.60 -6.21 -29.82
N MET A 44 -0.55 -5.74 -29.31
CA MET A 44 -1.09 -6.19 -28.03
C MET A 44 -1.58 -7.64 -28.14
N ASP A 45 -1.21 -8.46 -27.16
CA ASP A 45 -1.62 -9.85 -27.05
C ASP A 45 -1.90 -10.23 -25.58
N VAL A 46 -2.55 -11.37 -25.36
CA VAL A 46 -2.89 -11.88 -24.03
C VAL A 46 -2.14 -13.19 -23.78
N ALA A 47 -1.33 -13.21 -22.73
CA ALA A 47 -0.70 -14.43 -22.22
C ALA A 47 -1.38 -14.88 -20.94
N TRP A 48 -1.27 -16.17 -20.67
CA TRP A 48 -1.67 -16.79 -19.41
C TRP A 48 -0.40 -17.21 -18.68
N GLU A 49 -0.21 -16.70 -17.47
CA GLU A 49 0.92 -17.05 -16.61
C GLU A 49 0.49 -18.10 -15.59
N ASP A 50 1.29 -19.15 -15.42
CA ASP A 50 1.07 -20.16 -14.39
C ASP A 50 1.21 -19.56 -12.99
N VAL A 51 0.20 -19.76 -12.16
CA VAL A 51 0.11 -19.30 -10.77
C VAL A 51 -0.44 -20.41 -9.88
N GLU A 52 -0.27 -20.28 -8.56
CA GLU A 52 -0.69 -21.32 -7.62
C GLU A 52 -2.19 -21.22 -7.28
N GLY A 53 -2.76 -20.04 -7.42
CA GLY A 53 -4.13 -19.73 -7.06
C GLY A 53 -4.45 -18.26 -7.26
N TRP A 54 -5.68 -17.88 -6.94
CA TRP A 54 -6.12 -16.48 -6.93
C TRP A 54 -6.55 -16.07 -5.53
N VAL A 55 -6.44 -14.78 -5.24
CA VAL A 55 -6.79 -14.17 -3.95
C VAL A 55 -7.74 -13.02 -4.19
N VAL A 56 -8.83 -12.97 -3.42
CA VAL A 56 -9.85 -11.94 -3.54
C VAL A 56 -9.35 -10.63 -2.93
N LEU A 57 -9.31 -9.57 -3.74
CA LEU A 57 -8.93 -8.23 -3.31
C LEU A 57 -10.13 -7.33 -3.02
N THR A 58 -11.27 -7.58 -3.64
CA THR A 58 -12.49 -6.80 -3.41
C THR A 58 -12.96 -6.89 -1.96
N GLN A 59 -13.45 -5.78 -1.42
CA GLN A 59 -14.01 -5.71 -0.08
C GLN A 59 -15.24 -6.60 0.06
N THR A 60 -15.41 -7.22 1.23
CA THR A 60 -16.53 -8.14 1.50
C THR A 60 -17.91 -7.52 1.20
N CYS A 61 -18.11 -6.24 1.54
CA CYS A 61 -19.37 -5.53 1.27
C CYS A 61 -19.70 -5.48 -0.22
N ASP A 62 -18.70 -5.34 -1.08
CA ASP A 62 -18.88 -5.34 -2.53
C ASP A 62 -19.07 -6.75 -3.09
N ILE A 63 -18.45 -7.78 -2.51
CA ILE A 63 -18.68 -9.19 -2.90
C ILE A 63 -20.16 -9.56 -2.73
N VAL A 64 -20.75 -9.19 -1.58
CA VAL A 64 -22.15 -9.55 -1.24
C VAL A 64 -23.19 -8.55 -1.76
N ASN A 65 -22.75 -7.49 -2.45
CA ASN A 65 -23.64 -6.51 -3.04
C ASN A 65 -24.10 -6.98 -4.43
N PHE A 66 -25.32 -7.51 -4.52
CA PHE A 66 -25.88 -8.08 -5.75
C PHE A 66 -26.71 -7.10 -6.59
N VAL A 67 -26.48 -5.79 -6.43
CA VAL A 67 -27.11 -4.77 -7.28
C VAL A 67 -26.59 -4.90 -8.72
N GLU A 68 -27.47 -4.72 -9.69
CA GLU A 68 -27.15 -4.77 -11.12
C GLU A 68 -25.93 -3.89 -11.45
N GLY A 69 -25.00 -4.43 -12.25
CA GLY A 69 -23.74 -3.77 -12.60
C GLY A 69 -22.62 -3.93 -11.56
N ARG A 70 -22.88 -4.62 -10.42
CA ARG A 70 -21.86 -4.96 -9.41
C ARG A 70 -21.52 -6.45 -9.41
N ASP A 71 -21.33 -7.01 -10.60
CA ASP A 71 -21.11 -8.45 -10.80
C ASP A 71 -19.63 -8.86 -10.89
N LEU A 72 -18.71 -7.93 -10.62
CA LEU A 72 -17.28 -8.14 -10.75
C LEU A 72 -16.57 -8.17 -9.40
N VAL A 73 -15.53 -8.99 -9.32
CA VAL A 73 -14.62 -9.13 -8.18
C VAL A 73 -13.20 -8.99 -8.69
N ALA A 74 -12.40 -8.16 -8.04
CA ALA A 74 -10.98 -8.03 -8.29
C ALA A 74 -10.22 -9.15 -7.56
N VAL A 75 -9.31 -9.79 -8.26
CA VAL A 75 -8.42 -10.82 -7.74
C VAL A 75 -6.97 -10.53 -8.11
N ALA A 76 -6.05 -11.05 -7.32
CA ALA A 76 -4.62 -11.07 -7.59
C ALA A 76 -4.08 -12.51 -7.58
N PRO A 77 -2.97 -12.79 -8.27
CA PRO A 77 -2.41 -14.12 -8.28
C PRO A 77 -1.65 -14.42 -6.99
N LEU A 78 -1.77 -15.66 -6.54
CA LEU A 78 -0.94 -16.27 -5.53
C LEU A 78 0.27 -16.92 -6.21
N VAL A 79 1.47 -16.48 -5.88
CA VAL A 79 2.71 -16.89 -6.57
C VAL A 79 3.78 -17.34 -5.59
N LYS A 80 4.69 -18.19 -6.05
CA LYS A 80 5.91 -18.54 -5.31
C LYS A 80 6.83 -17.33 -5.20
N ALA A 81 7.11 -16.91 -3.98
CA ALA A 81 7.99 -15.80 -3.72
C ALA A 81 9.47 -16.20 -3.87
N LYS A 82 10.24 -15.32 -4.50
CA LYS A 82 11.70 -15.39 -4.44
C LYS A 82 12.17 -15.11 -2.99
N PRO A 83 13.30 -15.66 -2.52
CA PRO A 83 13.73 -15.53 -1.12
C PRO A 83 13.77 -14.08 -0.58
N GLY A 84 14.20 -13.12 -1.40
CA GLY A 84 14.23 -11.71 -1.00
C GLY A 84 12.83 -11.08 -0.81
N LEU A 85 11.83 -11.54 -1.58
CA LEU A 85 10.47 -11.02 -1.51
C LEU A 85 9.77 -11.48 -0.23
N MET A 86 9.93 -12.76 0.16
CA MET A 86 9.37 -13.28 1.43
C MET A 86 9.85 -12.45 2.62
N GLN A 87 11.16 -12.16 2.68
CA GLN A 87 11.71 -11.37 3.76
C GLN A 87 11.19 -9.92 3.74
N ALA A 88 11.00 -9.34 2.55
CA ALA A 88 10.46 -7.99 2.41
C ALA A 88 9.01 -7.90 2.87
N VAL A 89 8.18 -8.89 2.52
CA VAL A 89 6.76 -9.01 2.91
C VAL A 89 6.64 -9.22 4.41
N ALA A 90 7.38 -10.18 4.99
CA ALA A 90 7.37 -10.45 6.44
C ALA A 90 7.82 -9.23 7.26
N LYS A 91 8.66 -8.35 6.69
CA LYS A 91 9.09 -7.10 7.33
C LYS A 91 8.16 -5.92 7.06
N GLY A 92 7.12 -6.07 6.23
CA GLY A 92 6.22 -5.00 5.81
C GLY A 92 6.87 -3.94 4.90
N THR A 93 8.01 -4.27 4.28
CA THR A 93 8.88 -3.31 3.56
C THR A 93 8.65 -3.24 2.05
N THR A 94 7.52 -3.76 1.59
CA THR A 94 7.13 -3.69 0.17
C THR A 94 5.60 -3.57 0.03
N PRO A 95 5.08 -2.68 -0.83
CA PRO A 95 3.68 -2.69 -1.26
C PRO A 95 3.36 -3.79 -2.26
N ALA A 96 4.38 -4.35 -2.92
CA ALA A 96 4.18 -5.13 -4.14
C ALA A 96 3.58 -6.50 -3.87
N ALA A 97 3.65 -6.98 -2.63
CA ALA A 97 3.14 -8.29 -2.26
C ALA A 97 2.63 -8.30 -0.83
N ALA A 98 1.71 -9.23 -0.55
CA ALA A 98 1.15 -9.45 0.77
C ALA A 98 1.20 -10.94 1.15
N GLN A 99 1.18 -11.19 2.46
CA GLN A 99 1.08 -12.55 3.01
C GLN A 99 -0.38 -12.86 3.38
N ILE A 100 -0.77 -14.11 3.19
CA ILE A 100 -2.01 -14.69 3.71
C ILE A 100 -1.66 -15.50 4.96
N GLU A 101 -2.43 -15.34 6.03
CA GLU A 101 -2.20 -16.06 7.29
C GLU A 101 -2.31 -17.57 7.08
N ASN A 102 -3.43 -18.01 6.49
CA ASN A 102 -3.68 -19.40 6.13
C ASN A 102 -3.20 -19.70 4.70
N SER A 103 -1.92 -19.45 4.42
CA SER A 103 -1.35 -19.73 3.10
C SER A 103 -1.52 -21.21 2.71
N PRO A 104 -1.96 -21.54 1.48
CA PRO A 104 -2.16 -22.92 1.03
C PRO A 104 -0.84 -23.67 0.73
N GLY A 105 0.30 -23.00 0.83
CA GLY A 105 1.62 -23.59 0.60
C GLY A 105 2.75 -22.73 1.17
N GLU A 106 3.94 -23.33 1.23
CA GLU A 106 5.13 -22.63 1.67
C GLU A 106 5.60 -21.60 0.65
N ASN A 107 6.10 -20.46 1.15
CA ASN A 107 6.67 -19.38 0.33
C ASN A 107 5.72 -18.81 -0.73
N LEU A 108 4.41 -18.82 -0.46
CA LEU A 108 3.43 -18.17 -1.34
C LEU A 108 3.13 -16.76 -0.85
N VAL A 109 3.03 -15.84 -1.79
CA VAL A 109 2.62 -14.45 -1.56
C VAL A 109 1.59 -14.04 -2.59
N VAL A 110 0.74 -13.10 -2.20
CA VAL A 110 -0.17 -12.43 -3.13
C VAL A 110 0.64 -11.38 -3.87
N ASP A 111 0.71 -11.48 -5.19
CA ASP A 111 1.35 -10.46 -6.02
C ASP A 111 0.37 -9.30 -6.27
N LEU A 112 0.51 -8.22 -5.50
CA LEU A 112 -0.33 -7.02 -5.61
C LEU A 112 0.10 -6.10 -6.76
N THR A 113 1.10 -6.48 -7.56
CA THR A 113 1.43 -5.75 -8.79
C THR A 113 0.52 -6.13 -9.95
N LYS A 114 -0.19 -7.26 -9.83
CA LYS A 114 -1.12 -7.79 -10.82
C LYS A 114 -2.53 -7.79 -10.25
N LEU A 115 -3.49 -7.43 -11.09
CA LEU A 115 -4.91 -7.45 -10.75
C LEU A 115 -5.69 -7.81 -12.01
N CYS A 116 -6.66 -8.70 -11.86
CA CYS A 116 -7.67 -8.95 -12.88
C CYS A 116 -9.06 -8.93 -12.23
N VAL A 117 -10.08 -8.80 -13.06
CA VAL A 117 -11.48 -8.81 -12.62
C VAL A 117 -12.16 -10.07 -13.14
N VAL A 118 -12.94 -10.70 -12.28
CA VAL A 118 -13.66 -11.93 -12.57
C VAL A 118 -15.13 -11.72 -12.22
N GLN A 119 -16.01 -12.45 -12.90
CA GLN A 119 -17.43 -12.40 -12.56
C GLN A 119 -17.68 -13.09 -11.21
N LYS A 120 -18.60 -12.54 -10.41
CA LYS A 120 -19.09 -13.14 -9.17
C LYS A 120 -19.59 -14.56 -9.37
N LYS A 121 -20.22 -14.84 -10.52
CA LYS A 121 -20.67 -16.18 -10.87
C LYS A 121 -19.50 -17.16 -11.01
N ALA A 122 -18.39 -16.73 -11.61
CA ALA A 122 -17.19 -17.54 -11.70
C ALA A 122 -16.61 -17.82 -10.30
N LEU A 123 -16.56 -16.80 -9.43
CA LEU A 123 -16.11 -16.97 -8.04
C LEU A 123 -17.02 -17.92 -7.24
N ALA A 124 -18.33 -17.86 -7.43
CA ALA A 124 -19.29 -18.75 -6.77
C ALA A 124 -19.09 -20.22 -7.16
N GLY A 125 -18.56 -20.49 -8.36
CA GLY A 125 -18.20 -21.84 -8.81
C GLY A 125 -16.86 -22.35 -8.29
N MET A 126 -16.08 -21.53 -7.58
CA MET A 126 -14.74 -21.87 -7.09
C MET A 126 -14.77 -22.28 -5.61
N ARG A 127 -13.88 -23.20 -5.24
CA ARG A 127 -13.67 -23.60 -3.85
C ARG A 127 -12.94 -22.51 -3.08
N ARG A 128 -13.60 -22.06 -2.01
CA ARG A 128 -13.08 -21.06 -1.08
C ARG A 128 -12.07 -21.66 -0.12
N GLY A 129 -10.87 -21.08 -0.08
CA GLY A 129 -9.91 -21.17 1.01
C GLY A 129 -10.02 -19.94 1.91
N ILE A 130 -10.07 -20.17 3.23
CA ILE A 130 -10.15 -19.10 4.23
C ILE A 130 -8.76 -18.47 4.38
N GLY A 131 -8.61 -17.19 4.07
CA GLY A 131 -7.29 -16.53 4.12
C GLY A 131 -6.81 -16.13 5.52
N PHE A 132 -7.75 -15.79 6.42
CA PHE A 132 -7.44 -15.20 7.73
C PHE A 132 -8.37 -15.76 8.81
N ASN A 133 -7.85 -15.93 10.02
CA ASN A 133 -8.62 -16.48 11.15
C ASN A 133 -9.23 -15.39 12.05
N SER A 134 -8.77 -14.15 11.93
CA SER A 134 -9.29 -13.02 12.72
C SER A 134 -9.49 -11.77 11.87
N ASP A 135 -10.32 -10.86 12.38
CA ASP A 135 -10.54 -9.56 11.76
C ASP A 135 -9.28 -8.68 11.85
N GLU A 136 -8.46 -8.86 12.89
CA GLU A 136 -7.19 -8.13 13.10
C GLU A 136 -6.16 -8.44 12.00
N THR A 137 -5.92 -9.72 11.72
CA THR A 137 -4.97 -10.13 10.66
C THR A 137 -5.52 -9.75 9.28
N ARG A 138 -6.84 -9.81 9.09
CA ARG A 138 -7.49 -9.33 7.86
C ARG A 138 -7.37 -7.81 7.70
N CYS A 139 -7.50 -7.03 8.77
CA CYS A 139 -7.26 -5.58 8.74
C CYS A 139 -5.81 -5.27 8.34
N THR A 140 -4.83 -6.04 8.82
CA THR A 140 -3.42 -5.89 8.40
C THR A 140 -3.24 -6.15 6.90
N PHE A 141 -3.94 -7.14 6.34
CA PHE A 141 -3.96 -7.38 4.89
C PHE A 141 -4.59 -6.22 4.12
N ALA A 142 -5.73 -5.71 4.59
CA ALA A 142 -6.39 -4.55 3.99
C ALA A 142 -5.49 -3.31 3.99
N GLN A 143 -4.78 -3.03 5.09
CA GLN A 143 -3.78 -1.95 5.15
C GLN A 143 -2.64 -2.16 4.15
N THR A 144 -2.20 -3.39 3.92
CA THR A 144 -1.19 -3.69 2.90
C THR A 144 -1.72 -3.40 1.48
N LEU A 145 -3.00 -3.72 1.23
CA LEU A 145 -3.67 -3.38 -0.03
C LEU A 145 -3.80 -1.86 -0.22
N GLU A 146 -4.20 -1.14 0.82
CA GLU A 146 -4.26 0.33 0.82
C GLU A 146 -2.89 0.95 0.59
N ARG A 147 -1.84 0.36 1.15
CA ARG A 147 -0.47 0.75 0.84
C ARG A 147 -0.19 0.53 -0.65
N ARG A 148 -0.66 -0.51 -1.32
CA ARG A 148 -0.42 -0.65 -2.77
C ARG A 148 -1.15 0.42 -3.59
N TYR A 149 -2.43 0.65 -3.31
CA TYR A 149 -3.34 1.38 -4.22
C TYR A 149 -3.74 2.79 -3.74
N GLY A 150 -3.52 3.12 -2.47
CA GLY A 150 -3.94 4.38 -1.84
C GLY A 150 -2.80 5.37 -1.56
N ARG A 151 -1.55 5.03 -1.90
CA ARG A 151 -0.41 5.94 -1.74
C ARG A 151 -0.58 7.15 -2.66
N PHE A 152 -0.31 8.33 -2.12
CA PHE A 152 -0.18 9.53 -2.94
C PHE A 152 0.99 9.39 -3.91
N ALA A 153 0.72 9.60 -5.20
CA ALA A 153 1.74 9.66 -6.23
C ALA A 153 2.38 11.05 -6.23
N PHE A 154 3.44 11.22 -5.43
CA PHE A 154 4.24 12.45 -5.47
C PHE A 154 4.86 12.65 -6.86
N PRO A 155 5.04 13.90 -7.31
CA PRO A 155 5.83 14.19 -8.51
C PRO A 155 7.17 13.45 -8.49
N ASP A 156 7.58 12.90 -9.64
CA ASP A 156 8.78 12.06 -9.75
C ASP A 156 10.02 12.74 -9.16
N ALA A 157 10.18 14.04 -9.42
CA ALA A 157 11.27 14.86 -8.90
C ALA A 157 11.34 14.89 -7.35
N LEU A 158 10.19 14.83 -6.66
CA LEU A 158 10.13 14.72 -5.19
C LEU A 158 10.30 13.26 -4.73
N SER A 159 9.68 12.32 -5.46
CA SER A 159 9.75 10.87 -5.18
C SER A 159 11.20 10.37 -5.21
N ASP A 160 11.95 10.70 -6.27
CA ASP A 160 13.32 10.24 -6.54
C ASP A 160 14.39 11.07 -5.82
N GLY A 161 14.00 12.20 -5.22
CA GLY A 161 14.88 13.09 -4.47
C GLY A 161 14.68 13.00 -2.95
N PRO A 162 14.01 14.00 -2.34
CA PRO A 162 13.90 14.09 -0.88
C PRO A 162 13.06 12.96 -0.26
N VAL A 163 12.02 12.46 -0.93
CA VAL A 163 11.11 11.45 -0.36
C VAL A 163 11.82 10.10 -0.22
N ILE A 164 12.52 9.63 -1.25
CA ILE A 164 13.29 8.38 -1.18
C ILE A 164 14.43 8.47 -0.16
N ALA A 165 15.07 9.63 0.00
CA ALA A 165 16.11 9.84 1.01
C ALA A 165 15.57 9.64 2.43
N ILE A 166 14.43 10.26 2.75
CA ILE A 166 13.75 10.10 4.05
C ILE A 166 13.33 8.63 4.24
N ARG A 167 12.73 8.01 3.22
CA ARG A 167 12.30 6.60 3.27
C ARG A 167 13.46 5.67 3.58
N ASN A 168 14.57 5.81 2.86
CA ASN A 168 15.75 4.95 3.02
C ASN A 168 16.42 5.15 4.39
N GLN A 169 16.55 6.40 4.85
CA GLN A 169 17.11 6.68 6.18
C GLN A 169 16.21 6.09 7.28
N SER A 170 14.90 6.32 7.21
CA SER A 170 13.94 5.74 8.15
C SER A 170 14.07 4.21 8.19
N LYS A 171 14.14 3.57 7.02
CA LYS A 171 14.27 2.11 6.88
C LYS A 171 15.57 1.57 7.47
N ASP A 172 16.67 2.27 7.28
CA ASP A 172 17.96 1.86 7.83
C ASP A 172 18.04 2.03 9.35
N LYS A 173 17.43 3.09 9.90
CA LYS A 173 17.62 3.48 11.31
C LYS A 173 16.57 2.95 12.27
N HIS A 174 15.30 2.86 11.86
CA HIS A 174 14.18 2.61 12.78
C HIS A 174 14.34 1.36 13.65
N LYS A 175 14.88 0.25 13.10
CA LYS A 175 15.08 -1.01 13.84
C LYS A 175 16.40 -1.08 14.62
N LYS A 176 17.25 -0.06 14.54
CA LYS A 176 18.54 -0.02 15.25
C LYS A 176 18.34 0.58 16.63
N ASN A 177 19.05 0.02 17.62
CA ASN A 177 19.13 0.61 18.96
C ASN A 177 20.17 1.75 18.95
N SER A 178 19.85 2.85 18.28
CA SER A 178 20.71 4.01 18.13
C SER A 178 19.91 5.30 18.29
N ASP A 179 20.59 6.43 18.48
CA ASP A 179 19.94 7.75 18.62
C ASP A 179 19.02 8.08 17.44
N SER A 180 19.48 7.90 16.20
CA SER A 180 18.63 8.06 15.01
C SER A 180 17.44 7.09 14.99
N GLY A 181 17.61 5.89 15.56
CA GLY A 181 16.53 4.91 15.65
C GLY A 181 15.42 5.38 16.60
N ARG A 182 15.80 5.96 17.76
CA ARG A 182 14.86 6.58 18.70
C ARG A 182 14.07 7.71 18.03
N VAL A 183 14.74 8.55 17.22
CA VAL A 183 14.10 9.61 16.45
C VAL A 183 12.98 9.06 15.56
N TYR A 184 13.28 8.08 14.71
CA TYR A 184 12.27 7.53 13.80
C TYR A 184 11.15 6.76 14.51
N ARG A 185 11.42 6.15 15.68
CA ARG A 185 10.37 5.49 16.48
C ARG A 185 9.43 6.47 17.19
N SER A 186 9.89 7.70 17.42
CA SER A 186 9.11 8.80 18.02
C SER A 186 8.18 9.50 17.02
N LEU A 187 8.28 9.19 15.73
CA LEU A 187 7.42 9.74 14.69
C LEU A 187 6.18 8.84 14.50
N ARG A 188 5.02 9.47 14.41
CA ARG A 188 3.79 8.84 13.94
C ARG A 188 3.79 8.72 12.42
N CYS A 189 4.09 9.81 11.73
CA CYS A 189 4.27 9.83 10.29
C CYS A 189 5.04 11.08 9.84
N ILE A 190 5.46 11.10 8.57
CA ILE A 190 5.94 12.31 7.91
C ILE A 190 4.97 12.61 6.77
N ARG A 191 4.46 13.85 6.73
CA ARG A 191 3.60 14.35 5.66
C ARG A 191 4.33 15.42 4.87
N VAL A 192 3.95 15.61 3.61
CA VAL A 192 4.49 16.64 2.72
C VAL A 192 3.35 17.54 2.31
N SER A 193 3.51 18.85 2.46
CA SER A 193 2.61 19.85 1.92
C SER A 193 3.28 20.61 0.79
N ALA A 194 2.47 21.05 -0.17
CA ALA A 194 2.89 21.94 -1.24
C ALA A 194 2.00 23.19 -1.25
N SER A 195 2.60 24.35 -1.49
CA SER A 195 1.90 25.63 -1.64
C SER A 195 2.29 26.27 -2.97
N PRO A 196 1.35 26.54 -3.90
CA PRO A 196 -0.10 26.30 -3.77
C PRO A 196 -0.51 24.83 -3.92
N ASP A 197 0.23 24.03 -4.69
CA ASP A 197 -0.02 22.59 -4.91
C ASP A 197 1.21 21.89 -5.51
N PHE A 198 1.17 20.56 -5.62
CA PHE A 198 2.28 19.73 -6.11
C PHE A 198 2.54 19.85 -7.62
N ASN A 199 1.62 20.44 -8.39
CA ASN A 199 1.73 20.55 -9.85
C ASN A 199 2.26 21.93 -10.29
N THR A 200 2.40 22.86 -9.36
CA THR A 200 2.87 24.21 -9.63
C THR A 200 4.40 24.27 -9.55
N ARG A 201 5.04 24.67 -10.65
CA ARG A 201 6.48 24.96 -10.65
C ARG A 201 6.78 26.12 -9.70
N GLY A 202 7.79 25.96 -8.86
CA GLY A 202 8.14 26.90 -7.80
C GLY A 202 7.26 26.75 -6.56
N ALA A 203 6.43 25.70 -6.47
CA ALA A 203 5.67 25.45 -5.25
C ALA A 203 6.60 25.25 -4.06
N GLU A 204 6.21 25.84 -2.94
CA GLU A 204 6.93 25.71 -1.68
C GLU A 204 6.58 24.37 -1.03
N ILE A 205 7.59 23.54 -0.79
CA ILE A 205 7.44 22.20 -0.19
C ILE A 205 7.90 22.22 1.27
N GLN A 206 7.02 21.74 2.15
CA GLN A 206 7.31 21.57 3.58
C GLN A 206 7.04 20.13 4.02
N PHE A 207 7.91 19.61 4.89
CA PHE A 207 7.74 18.33 5.56
C PHE A 207 7.21 18.55 6.97
N LEU A 208 6.09 17.90 7.28
CA LEU A 208 5.48 17.87 8.60
C LEU A 208 5.86 16.55 9.27
N ALA A 209 6.77 16.61 10.24
CA ALA A 209 7.13 15.46 11.08
C ALA A 209 6.13 15.38 12.24
N VAL A 210 5.15 14.48 12.13
CA VAL A 210 4.10 14.29 13.13
C VAL A 210 4.62 13.34 14.19
N LEU A 211 4.69 13.80 15.44
CA LEU A 211 5.11 13.00 16.58
C LEU A 211 4.05 11.97 16.97
N ASP A 212 4.51 10.87 17.56
CA ASP A 212 3.66 9.93 18.28
C ASP A 212 3.16 10.57 19.60
N GLU A 213 2.32 9.85 20.33
CA GLU A 213 1.87 10.28 21.65
C GLU A 213 3.05 10.47 22.61
N GLU A 214 2.95 11.42 23.55
CA GLU A 214 4.04 11.80 24.45
C GLU A 214 4.62 10.59 25.20
N ALA A 215 3.76 9.66 25.63
CA ALA A 215 4.15 8.43 26.31
C ALA A 215 4.99 7.46 25.46
N ARG A 216 4.99 7.61 24.13
CA ARG A 216 5.70 6.76 23.16
C ARG A 216 6.96 7.42 22.59
N LEU A 217 7.28 8.65 22.99
CA LEU A 217 8.46 9.36 22.50
C LEU A 217 9.73 8.76 23.11
N GLU A 218 10.67 8.40 22.25
CA GLU A 218 12.01 7.91 22.62
C GLU A 218 13.10 8.97 22.41
N ALA A 219 12.76 10.09 21.77
CA ALA A 219 13.66 11.20 21.47
C ALA A 219 12.98 12.54 21.71
N THR A 220 13.77 13.53 22.13
CA THR A 220 13.32 14.91 22.31
C THR A 220 13.10 15.60 20.96
N THR A 221 12.24 16.62 20.93
CA THR A 221 12.01 17.45 19.73
C THR A 221 13.32 18.02 19.15
N THR A 222 14.28 18.36 20.01
CA THR A 222 15.60 18.86 19.59
C THR A 222 16.43 17.79 18.88
N GLU A 223 16.46 16.56 19.40
CA GLU A 223 17.13 15.42 18.74
C GLU A 223 16.47 15.09 17.40
N ILE A 224 15.14 15.08 17.36
CA ILE A 224 14.36 14.83 16.15
C ILE A 224 14.67 15.89 15.09
N LYS A 225 14.64 17.18 15.47
CA LYS A 225 14.96 18.29 14.57
C LYS A 225 16.37 18.15 14.01
N LYS A 226 17.35 17.85 14.86
CA LYS A 226 18.75 17.68 14.48
C LYS A 226 18.93 16.54 13.47
N GLU A 227 18.30 15.39 13.69
CA GLU A 227 18.38 14.26 12.75
C GLU A 227 17.74 14.62 11.40
N LEU A 228 16.55 15.23 11.38
CA LEU A 228 15.88 15.62 10.14
C LEU A 228 16.68 16.68 9.36
N ASP A 229 17.23 17.68 10.05
CA ASP A 229 18.09 18.68 9.44
C ASP A 229 19.38 18.03 8.89
N SER A 230 19.94 17.03 9.58
CA SER A 230 21.07 16.23 9.07
C SER A 230 20.71 15.41 7.83
N VAL A 231 19.48 14.92 7.72
CA VAL A 231 19.00 14.23 6.51
C VAL A 231 18.90 15.22 5.35
N ALA A 232 18.32 16.39 5.56
CA ALA A 232 18.24 17.45 4.54
C ALA A 232 19.61 17.97 4.07
N ALA A 233 20.63 17.88 4.92
CA ALA A 233 22.01 18.24 4.59
C ALA A 233 22.78 17.10 3.88
N SER A 234 22.22 15.88 3.82
CA SER A 234 22.88 14.75 3.18
C SER A 234 22.96 14.93 1.67
N PRO A 235 24.06 14.52 1.00
CA PRO A 235 24.13 14.49 -0.47
C PRO A 235 23.07 13.59 -1.11
N LYS A 236 22.50 12.64 -0.35
CA LYS A 236 21.41 11.77 -0.81
C LYS A 236 20.06 12.49 -0.85
N PHE A 237 19.92 13.62 -0.15
CA PHE A 237 18.72 14.44 -0.17
C PHE A 237 18.76 15.38 -1.38
N ASN A 238 18.66 14.79 -2.56
CA ASN A 238 18.69 15.53 -3.81
C ASN A 238 17.44 16.39 -3.92
N TRP A 239 17.58 17.71 -3.99
CA TRP A 239 16.45 18.62 -4.06
C TRP A 239 16.19 19.02 -5.51
N PRO A 240 14.95 18.85 -6.01
CA PRO A 240 14.61 19.21 -7.37
C PRO A 240 14.57 20.73 -7.59
N GLU A 241 15.07 21.19 -8.74
CA GLU A 241 15.07 22.62 -9.13
C GLU A 241 13.66 23.18 -9.35
N GLU A 242 12.68 22.32 -9.57
CA GLU A 242 11.29 22.70 -9.86
C GLU A 242 10.52 23.16 -8.63
N PHE A 243 11.05 22.96 -7.41
CA PHE A 243 10.36 23.24 -6.16
C PHE A 243 11.21 24.11 -5.22
N GLU A 244 10.53 24.94 -4.43
CA GLU A 244 11.16 25.76 -3.41
C GLU A 244 11.08 25.07 -2.03
N ARG A 245 12.11 25.28 -1.20
CA ARG A 245 12.10 24.76 0.18
C ARG A 245 11.36 25.75 1.08
N ALA A 246 10.36 25.25 1.81
CA ALA A 246 9.80 26.01 2.92
C ALA A 246 10.87 26.33 3.96
N VAL A 247 10.69 27.44 4.69
CA VAL A 247 11.53 27.80 5.83
C VAL A 247 10.67 27.88 7.10
N PRO A 248 10.78 26.91 8.04
CA PRO A 248 11.67 25.75 8.01
C PRO A 248 11.19 24.64 7.07
N LEU A 249 12.13 23.84 6.55
CA LEU A 249 11.83 22.70 5.67
C LEU A 249 11.11 21.58 6.42
N PHE A 250 11.60 21.25 7.62
CA PHE A 250 10.93 20.33 8.54
C PHE A 250 10.27 21.11 9.67
N ARG A 251 8.96 20.93 9.82
CA ARG A 251 8.20 21.39 10.97
C ARG A 251 7.76 20.19 11.79
N ILE A 252 8.12 20.18 13.08
CA ILE A 252 7.71 19.13 14.01
C ILE A 252 6.37 19.55 14.61
N VAL A 253 5.40 18.63 14.56
CA VAL A 253 4.03 18.85 15.03
C VAL A 253 3.55 17.62 15.80
N THR A 254 2.51 17.80 16.59
CA THR A 254 1.76 16.75 17.28
C THR A 254 0.35 16.65 16.67
N PRO A 255 -0.41 15.56 16.91
CA PRO A 255 -1.81 15.49 16.49
C PRO A 255 -2.66 16.68 16.96
N ASP A 256 -2.33 17.26 18.12
CA ASP A 256 -3.06 18.41 18.69
C ASP A 256 -2.63 19.77 18.13
N SER A 257 -1.42 19.88 17.57
CA SER A 257 -0.88 21.15 17.05
C SER A 257 -0.94 21.27 15.53
N ILE A 258 -1.10 20.16 14.80
CA ILE A 258 -1.38 20.21 13.36
C ILE A 258 -2.82 20.67 13.13
N SER A 259 -3.00 21.70 12.30
CA SER A 259 -4.36 22.12 11.96
C SER A 259 -5.04 21.11 11.05
N ALA A 260 -6.37 21.03 11.13
CA ALA A 260 -7.16 20.20 10.21
C ALA A 260 -6.87 20.55 8.74
N ARG A 261 -6.68 21.84 8.43
CA ARG A 261 -6.32 22.29 7.08
C ARG A 261 -5.01 21.66 6.62
N GLU A 262 -3.95 21.75 7.42
CA GLU A 262 -2.65 21.18 7.08
C GLU A 262 -2.71 19.67 6.94
N TRP A 263 -3.52 18.98 7.75
CA TRP A 263 -3.75 17.55 7.61
C TRP A 263 -4.36 17.22 6.24
N PHE A 264 -5.40 17.95 5.82
CA PHE A 264 -6.08 17.72 4.54
C PHE A 264 -5.27 18.15 3.31
N THR A 265 -4.41 19.18 3.44
CA THR A 265 -3.59 19.70 2.32
C THR A 265 -2.19 19.11 2.26
N SER A 266 -1.89 18.11 3.10
CA SER A 266 -0.62 17.39 3.07
C SER A 266 -0.83 15.90 2.79
N GLN A 267 0.20 15.25 2.26
CA GLN A 267 0.18 13.86 1.84
C GLN A 267 1.21 13.06 2.64
N GLN A 268 0.82 11.90 3.15
CA GLN A 268 1.71 11.06 3.94
C GLN A 268 2.74 10.36 3.06
N ILE A 269 4.00 10.34 3.51
CA ILE A 269 5.03 9.49 2.93
C ILE A 269 4.81 8.05 3.44
N ASP A 270 4.71 7.08 2.53
CA ASP A 270 4.81 5.67 2.91
C ASP A 270 6.25 5.36 3.33
N LEU A 271 6.41 5.11 4.63
CA LEU A 271 7.69 4.80 5.30
C LEU A 271 7.75 3.34 5.73
N ASP A 272 7.09 2.46 4.98
CA ASP A 272 7.00 1.02 5.21
C ASP A 272 6.40 0.59 6.55
N PHE A 273 7.19 0.70 7.63
CA PHE A 273 6.95 0.18 8.97
C PHE A 273 6.38 1.22 9.94
N LEU A 274 6.38 2.51 9.58
CA LEU A 274 5.68 3.59 10.30
C LEU A 274 4.24 3.78 9.80
N SER A 275 3.82 3.02 8.80
CA SER A 275 2.54 3.18 8.09
C SER A 275 1.42 2.21 8.46
N PRO A 276 1.63 1.05 9.12
CA PRO A 276 0.54 0.47 9.89
C PRO A 276 0.22 1.45 11.00
N LEU A 277 -1.05 1.85 11.14
CA LEU A 277 -1.49 2.55 12.34
C LEU A 277 -1.05 1.69 13.52
N LYS A 278 -0.10 2.19 14.32
CA LYS A 278 0.10 1.64 15.67
C LYS A 278 -1.27 1.72 16.32
N ASP A 279 -1.74 0.61 16.88
CA ASP A 279 -3.04 0.60 17.56
C ASP A 279 -3.12 1.81 18.51
N PRO A 280 -4.30 2.48 18.56
CA PRO A 280 -4.51 3.61 19.46
C PRO A 280 -4.15 3.22 20.89
#